data_AF-A0A398AWM4-F1
#
_entry.id   AF-A0A398AWM4-F1
#
_cell.length_a   1.000
_cell.length_b   1.000
_cell.length_c   1.000
_cell.angle_alpha   90.00
_cell.angle_beta   90.00
_cell.angle_gamma   90.00
#
_symmetry.space_group_name_H-M   'P 1'
#
loop_
_entity.id
_entity.type
_entity.pdbx_description
1 polymer ?
#
loop_
_entity_poly.entity_id
_entity_poly.type
_entity_poly.pdbx_seq_one_letter_code
_entity_poly.pdbx_strand_id
1 'polypeptide(L)'
;MKIHGFVSDLVKLSSLIIFHPFESALDALNQVNAVSEGVMTAELRSFLELNLPKVKEGKKPKFSLGTSEPKLGSHILEATKIPCQSNEFVLELLRGVRLHFDSMVIWKSLFLDLV
;
A
#
# COMPACT_ATOMS: atom_id res chain seq x y z
N MET A 1 6.30 -24.41 -14.02
CA MET A 1 7.62 -24.04 -13.47
C MET A 1 7.90 -22.53 -13.41
N LYS A 2 7.08 -21.62 -13.98
CA LYS A 2 7.33 -20.15 -13.92
C LYS A 2 6.77 -19.44 -12.67
N ILE A 3 5.80 -20.04 -11.99
CA ILE A 3 5.11 -19.40 -10.84
C ILE A 3 6.04 -19.30 -9.62
N HIS A 4 6.87 -20.31 -9.38
CA HIS A 4 7.76 -20.34 -8.20
C HIS A 4 8.85 -19.26 -8.22
N GLY A 5 9.38 -18.91 -9.41
CA GLY A 5 10.38 -17.84 -9.55
C GLY A 5 9.79 -16.44 -9.33
N PHE A 6 8.57 -16.20 -9.83
CA PHE A 6 7.87 -14.93 -9.63
C PHE A 6 7.57 -14.65 -8.15
N VAL A 7 7.23 -15.68 -7.37
CA VAL A 7 7.00 -15.56 -5.93
C VAL A 7 8.27 -15.19 -5.16
N SER A 8 9.42 -15.80 -5.49
CA SER A 8 10.70 -15.44 -4.85
C SER A 8 11.16 -14.02 -5.18
N ASP A 9 10.81 -13.51 -6.36
CA ASP A 9 11.15 -12.15 -6.77
C ASP A 9 10.17 -11.10 -6.20
N LEU A 10 8.90 -11.46 -5.99
CA LEU A 10 7.91 -10.64 -5.29
C LEU A 10 8.34 -10.34 -3.86
N VAL A 11 8.78 -11.36 -3.11
CA VAL A 11 9.27 -11.17 -1.72
C VAL A 11 10.50 -10.24 -1.67
N LYS A 12 11.33 -10.21 -2.72
CA LYS A 12 12.44 -9.24 -2.84
C LYS A 12 11.98 -7.84 -3.26
N LEU A 13 10.88 -7.73 -4.02
CA LEU A 13 10.32 -6.46 -4.49
C LEU A 13 9.42 -5.77 -3.45
N SER A 14 8.75 -6.52 -2.58
CA SER A 14 7.78 -5.99 -1.62
C SER A 14 8.23 -6.28 -0.19
N SER A 15 8.88 -5.30 0.44
CA SER A 15 9.06 -5.29 1.89
C SER A 15 7.89 -4.56 2.54
N LEU A 16 7.34 -5.11 3.63
CA LEU A 16 6.32 -4.44 4.41
C LEU A 16 6.99 -3.35 5.27
N ILE A 17 6.98 -2.11 4.77
CA ILE A 17 7.66 -1.00 5.45
C ILE A 17 6.86 -0.54 6.67
N ILE A 18 5.57 -0.24 6.51
CA ILE A 18 4.70 0.28 7.58
C ILE A 18 3.40 -0.53 7.68
N PHE A 19 2.88 -0.68 8.90
CA PHE A 19 1.57 -1.26 9.18
C PHE A 19 0.87 -0.39 10.24
N HIS A 20 -0.40 -0.04 10.02
CA HIS A 20 -1.22 0.72 10.96
C HIS A 20 -2.48 -0.10 11.28
N PRO A 21 -2.57 -0.71 12.47
CA PRO A 21 -3.77 -1.45 12.86
C PRO A 21 -4.94 -0.50 13.09
N PHE A 22 -6.14 -0.94 12.72
CA PHE A 22 -7.37 -0.20 13.04
C PHE A 22 -7.61 -0.17 14.56
N GLU A 23 -8.18 0.93 15.05
CA GLU A 23 -8.42 1.11 16.48
C GLU A 23 -9.52 0.17 17.01
N SER A 24 -10.48 -0.18 16.15
CA SER A 24 -11.60 -1.06 16.50
C SER A 24 -12.18 -1.76 15.28
N ALA A 25 -13.04 -2.75 15.51
CA ALA A 25 -13.79 -3.42 14.43
C ALA A 25 -14.72 -2.46 13.68
N LEU A 26 -15.30 -1.48 14.37
CA LEU A 26 -16.16 -0.47 13.76
C LEU A 26 -15.36 0.47 12.86
N ASP A 27 -14.19 0.90 13.34
CA ASP A 27 -13.26 1.70 12.54
C ASP A 27 -12.81 0.92 11.30
N ALA A 28 -12.37 -0.33 11.47
CA ALA A 28 -12.01 -1.19 10.35
C ALA A 28 -13.11 -1.30 9.28
N LEU A 29 -14.37 -1.48 9.71
CA LEU A 29 -15.52 -1.52 8.81
C LEU A 29 -15.70 -0.20 8.06
N ASN A 30 -15.61 0.93 8.76
CA ASN A 30 -15.76 2.25 8.16
C ASN A 30 -14.64 2.54 7.14
N GLN A 31 -13.39 2.22 7.46
CA GLN A 31 -12.25 2.42 6.57
C GLN A 31 -12.37 1.55 5.31
N VAL A 32 -12.77 0.28 5.45
CA VAL A 32 -12.96 -0.62 4.29
C VAL A 32 -14.07 -0.14 3.37
N ASN A 33 -15.20 0.33 3.93
CA ASN A 33 -16.30 0.87 3.14
C ASN A 33 -15.87 2.15 2.41
N ALA A 34 -15.20 3.07 3.11
CA ALA A 34 -14.69 4.31 2.51
C ALA A 34 -13.73 4.02 1.35
N VAL A 35 -12.78 3.10 1.52
CA VAL A 35 -11.86 2.67 0.45
C VAL A 35 -12.62 2.09 -0.74
N SER A 36 -13.64 1.26 -0.48
CA SER A 36 -14.45 0.62 -1.53
C SER A 36 -15.30 1.63 -2.33
N GLU A 37 -15.66 2.77 -1.72
CA GLU A 37 -16.38 3.88 -2.38
C GLU A 37 -15.43 4.91 -3.04
N GLY A 38 -14.12 4.69 -2.90
CA GLY A 38 -13.07 5.57 -3.38
C GLY A 38 -12.92 6.86 -2.56
N VAL A 39 -13.34 6.84 -1.30
CA VAL A 39 -13.26 7.99 -0.38
C VAL A 39 -11.92 7.95 0.35
N MET A 40 -11.19 9.08 0.31
CA MET A 40 -9.97 9.23 1.09
C MET A 40 -10.32 9.77 2.48
N THR A 41 -10.18 8.93 3.50
CA THR A 41 -10.41 9.32 4.89
C THR A 41 -9.28 10.22 5.42
N ALA A 42 -9.57 10.97 6.49
CA ALA A 42 -8.56 11.80 7.15
C ALA A 42 -7.40 10.95 7.70
N GLU A 43 -7.73 9.78 8.25
CA GLU A 43 -6.74 8.84 8.77
C GLU A 43 -5.83 8.30 7.66
N LEU A 44 -6.40 7.85 6.52
CA LEU A 44 -5.61 7.41 5.37
C LEU A 44 -4.69 8.53 4.87
N ARG A 45 -5.19 9.77 4.82
CA ARG A 45 -4.38 10.92 4.43
C ARG A 45 -3.20 11.13 5.40
N SER A 46 -3.48 11.19 6.71
CA SER A 46 -2.43 11.36 7.73
C SER A 46 -1.42 10.22 7.67
N PHE A 47 -1.88 8.99 7.48
CA PHE A 47 -1.01 7.83 7.30
C PHE A 47 -0.06 7.99 6.12
N LEU A 48 -0.55 8.42 4.95
CA LEU A 48 0.27 8.63 3.76
C LEU A 48 1.28 9.77 3.95
N GLU A 49 0.85 10.90 4.52
CA GLU A 49 1.70 12.08 4.73
C GLU A 49 2.83 11.84 5.75
N LEU A 50 2.59 10.99 6.76
CA LEU A 50 3.58 10.64 7.78
C LEU A 50 4.63 9.64 7.26
N ASN A 51 4.23 8.76 6.35
CA ASN A 51 5.03 7.59 5.98
C ASN A 51 5.68 7.66 4.60
N LEU A 52 5.25 8.58 3.74
CA LEU A 52 5.78 8.73 2.39
C LEU A 52 6.68 9.97 2.23
N PRO A 53 7.69 9.92 1.34
CA PRO A 53 8.51 11.08 1.05
C PRO A 53 7.66 12.25 0.51
N LYS A 54 7.85 13.45 1.06
CA LYS A 54 7.15 14.65 0.58
C LYS A 54 7.46 14.92 -0.88
N VAL A 55 6.41 15.06 -1.68
CA VAL A 55 6.52 15.46 -3.08
C VAL A 55 6.81 16.97 -3.13
N LYS A 56 7.94 17.36 -3.72
CA LYS A 56 8.30 18.77 -3.90
C LYS A 56 7.66 19.31 -5.18
N GLU A 57 6.98 20.44 -5.08
CA GLU A 57 6.42 21.13 -6.26
C GLU A 57 7.54 21.46 -7.27
N GLY A 58 7.27 21.23 -8.55
CA GLY A 58 8.22 21.47 -9.64
C GLY A 58 9.26 20.37 -9.89
N LYS A 59 9.30 19.29 -9.09
CA LYS A 59 10.15 18.12 -9.35
C LYS A 59 9.32 16.89 -9.67
N LYS A 60 9.70 16.16 -10.73
CA LYS A 60 9.08 14.87 -11.05
C LYS A 60 9.27 13.91 -9.86
N PRO A 61 8.19 13.35 -9.28
CA PRO A 61 8.31 12.40 -8.18
C PRO A 61 9.12 11.18 -8.61
N LYS A 62 9.99 10.68 -7.73
CA LYS A 62 10.80 9.47 -7.96
C LYS A 62 10.07 8.17 -7.61
N PHE A 63 8.84 8.27 -7.11
CA PHE A 63 8.04 7.13 -6.68
C PHE A 63 6.58 7.34 -7.14
N SER A 64 5.82 6.25 -7.16
CA SER A 64 4.37 6.25 -7.35
C SER A 64 3.72 5.26 -6.40
N LEU A 65 2.55 5.61 -5.88
CA LEU A 65 1.74 4.77 -5.02
C LEU A 65 0.84 3.86 -5.87
N GLY A 66 0.93 2.55 -5.66
CA GLY A 66 0.00 1.60 -6.28
C GLY A 66 -1.31 1.54 -5.48
N THR A 67 -2.45 1.75 -6.13
CA THR A 67 -3.77 1.63 -5.49
C THR A 67 -4.64 0.63 -6.24
N SER A 68 -5.41 -0.19 -5.51
CA SER A 68 -6.38 -1.12 -6.11
C SER A 68 -7.57 -0.37 -6.73
N GLU A 69 -7.98 0.73 -6.09
CA GLU A 69 -9.08 1.55 -6.53
C GLU A 69 -8.57 2.81 -7.26
N PRO A 70 -8.90 2.98 -8.56
CA PRO A 70 -8.46 4.15 -9.33
C PRO A 70 -9.04 5.47 -8.79
N LYS A 71 -10.33 5.48 -8.41
CA LYS A 71 -11.00 6.67 -7.88
C LYS A 71 -10.34 7.18 -6.60
N LEU A 72 -9.97 6.26 -5.71
CA LEU A 72 -9.21 6.58 -4.51
C LEU A 72 -7.84 7.18 -4.85
N GLY A 73 -7.13 6.59 -5.83
CA GLY A 73 -5.85 7.10 -6.30
C GLY A 73 -5.93 8.54 -6.83
N SER A 74 -7.00 8.88 -7.55
CA SER A 74 -7.25 10.25 -8.01
C SER A 74 -7.43 11.22 -6.83
N HIS A 75 -8.25 10.87 -5.84
CA HIS A 75 -8.44 11.71 -4.65
C HIS A 75 -7.16 11.87 -3.82
N ILE A 76 -6.35 10.81 -3.70
CA ILE A 76 -5.04 10.88 -3.04
C ILE A 76 -4.12 11.87 -3.79
N LEU A 77 -4.04 11.75 -5.11
CA LEU A 77 -3.22 12.66 -5.93
C LEU A 77 -3.66 14.11 -5.77
N GLU A 78 -4.95 14.39 -5.79
CA GLU A 78 -5.48 15.74 -5.65
C GLU A 78 -5.11 16.36 -4.29
N ALA A 79 -5.30 15.60 -3.21
CA ALA A 79 -5.15 16.08 -1.85
C ALA A 79 -3.70 16.12 -1.33
N THR A 80 -2.86 15.17 -1.76
CA THR A 80 -1.49 14.99 -1.23
C THR A 80 -0.39 15.25 -2.26
N LYS A 81 -0.75 15.38 -3.55
CA LYS A 81 0.16 15.45 -4.70
C LYS A 81 1.01 14.19 -4.91
N ILE A 82 0.67 13.09 -4.23
CA ILE A 82 1.34 11.79 -4.41
C ILE A 82 0.83 11.15 -5.71
N PRO A 83 1.70 10.86 -6.69
CA PRO A 83 1.30 10.19 -7.92
C PRO A 83 0.83 8.77 -7.62
N CYS A 84 -0.37 8.44 -8.07
CA CYS A 84 -0.97 7.12 -7.91
C CYS A 84 -1.05 6.36 -9.24
N GLN A 85 -0.99 5.04 -9.19
CA GLN A 85 -1.14 4.14 -10.33
C GLN A 85 -2.08 2.98 -9.99
N SER A 86 -2.99 2.67 -10.91
CA SER A 86 -3.93 1.55 -10.81
C SER A 86 -4.01 0.84 -12.17
N ASN A 87 -2.89 0.27 -12.60
CA ASN A 87 -2.83 -0.52 -13.84
C ASN A 87 -2.85 -2.03 -13.52
N GLU A 88 -3.02 -2.85 -14.54
CA GLU A 88 -3.09 -4.32 -14.41
C GLU A 88 -1.86 -4.90 -13.69
N PHE A 89 -0.68 -4.34 -13.94
CA PHE A 89 0.54 -4.74 -13.25
C PHE A 89 0.48 -4.49 -11.74
N VAL A 90 0.01 -3.31 -11.30
CA VAL A 90 -0.20 -2.99 -9.88
C VAL A 90 -1.22 -3.92 -9.26
N LEU A 91 -2.30 -4.24 -9.97
CA LEU A 91 -3.34 -5.16 -9.47
C LEU A 91 -2.80 -6.58 -9.30
N GLU A 92 -2.00 -7.09 -10.24
CA GLU A 92 -1.35 -8.40 -10.09
C GLU A 92 -0.29 -8.42 -8.98
N LEU A 93 0.45 -7.31 -8.79
CA LEU A 93 1.35 -7.17 -7.64
C LEU A 93 0.57 -7.24 -6.32
N LEU A 94 -0.53 -6.48 -6.19
CA LEU A 94 -1.40 -6.52 -5.01
C LEU A 94 -1.99 -7.91 -4.77
N ARG A 95 -2.33 -8.64 -5.85
CA ARG A 95 -2.79 -10.02 -5.78
C ARG A 95 -1.71 -10.96 -5.24
N GLY A 96 -0.47 -10.80 -5.71
CA GLY A 96 0.70 -11.53 -5.20
C GLY A 96 0.98 -11.23 -3.73
N VAL A 97 0.92 -9.96 -3.33
CA VAL A 97 1.07 -9.53 -1.93
C VAL A 97 0.01 -10.19 -1.04
N ARG A 98 -1.26 -10.21 -1.46
CA ARG A 98 -2.35 -10.84 -0.71
C ARG A 98 -2.18 -12.35 -0.57
N LEU A 99 -1.75 -13.03 -1.63
CA LEU A 99 -1.54 -14.48 -1.64
C LEU A 99 -0.40 -14.92 -0.70
N HIS A 100 0.61 -14.05 -0.52
CA HIS A 100 1.80 -14.36 0.27
C HIS A 100 1.91 -13.53 1.56
N PHE A 101 0.82 -12.88 1.98
CA PHE A 101 0.79 -11.96 3.10
C PHE A 101 1.25 -12.62 4.40
N ASP A 102 0.74 -13.83 4.69
CA ASP A 102 1.10 -14.58 5.89
C ASP A 102 2.61 -14.81 5.99
N SER A 103 3.25 -15.15 4.87
CA SER A 103 4.70 -15.28 4.84
C SER A 103 5.39 -13.94 5.14
N MET A 104 5.00 -12.84 4.47
CA MET A 104 5.63 -11.53 4.67
C MET A 104 5.51 -10.98 6.09
N VAL A 105 4.37 -11.20 6.76
CA VAL A 105 4.17 -10.78 8.16
C VAL A 105 5.04 -11.60 9.10
N ILE A 106 5.11 -12.92 8.89
CA ILE A 106 5.95 -13.82 9.69
C ILE A 106 7.43 -13.43 9.59
N TRP A 107 7.93 -13.12 8.39
CA TRP A 107 9.32 -12.70 8.20
C TRP A 107 9.64 -11.36 8.88
N LYS A 108 8.69 -10.41 8.98
CA LYS A 108 8.90 -9.15 9.69
C LYS A 108 8.98 -9.33 11.21
N SER A 109 8.13 -10.18 11.79
CA SER A 109 8.18 -10.50 13.23
C SER A 109 9.53 -11.13 13.58
N LEU A 110 9.94 -12.16 12.84
CA LEU A 110 11.21 -12.86 13.09
C LEU A 110 12.45 -11.98 12.88
N PHE A 111 12.38 -10.94 12.03
CA PHE A 111 13.52 -10.05 11.77
C PHE A 111 13.64 -8.93 12.82
N LEU A 112 12.53 -8.49 13.43
CA LEU A 112 12.55 -7.53 14.54
C LEU A 112 12.88 -8.19 15.89
N ASP A 113 12.62 -9.50 16.03
CA ASP A 113 13.00 -10.25 17.24
C ASP A 113 14.49 -10.68 17.25
N LEU A 114 15.23 -10.48 16.14
CA LEU A 114 16.63 -10.90 15.98
C LEU A 114 17.65 -9.76 15.95
N VAL A 115 17.23 -8.51 16.14
CA VAL A 115 18.08 -7.30 16.25
C VAL A 115 17.70 -6.55 17.51
#